data_AF-A0A931LRS9-F1
#
_entry.id   AF-A0A931LRS9-F1
#
_cell.length_a   1.000
_cell.length_b   1.000
_cell.length_c   1.000
_cell.angle_alpha   90.00
_cell.angle_beta   90.00
_cell.angle_gamma   90.00
#
_symmetry.space_group_name_H-M   'P 1'
#
loop_
_entity.id
_entity.type
_entity.pdbx_description
1 polymer ?
#
loop_
_entity_poly.entity_id
_entity_poly.type
_entity_poly.pdbx_seq_one_letter_code
_entity_poly.pdbx_strand_id
1 'polypeptide(L)' 'MASRFEAVVNAPDFPPDVEWLNTPRPLAIADLRGKLILLEFWTFC' A
#
# COMPACT_ATOMS: atom_id res chain seq x y z
N MET A 1 19.91 -17.41 8.67
CA MET A 1 18.51 -17.75 8.97
C MET A 1 17.70 -16.51 8.59
N ALA A 2 17.02 -16.53 7.45
CA ALA A 2 16.26 -15.38 6.98
C ALA A 2 15.16 -15.07 8.00
N SER A 3 15.03 -13.80 8.37
CA SER A 3 13.96 -13.34 9.25
C SER A 3 12.63 -13.57 8.55
N ARG A 4 11.60 -14.01 9.29
CA ARG A 4 10.22 -14.18 8.76
C ARG A 4 9.65 -12.89 8.14
N PHE A 5 10.26 -11.74 8.41
CA PHE A 5 9.83 -10.42 7.94
C PHE A 5 10.85 -9.77 6.99
N GLU A 6 11.75 -10.54 6.42
CA GLU A 6 12.69 -10.04 5.42
C GLU A 6 11.93 -9.66 4.14
N ALA A 7 12.04 -8.40 3.74
CA ALA A 7 11.40 -7.91 2.52
C ALA A 7 12.06 -8.58 1.31
N VAL A 8 11.28 -9.35 0.55
CA VAL A 8 11.75 -10.04 -0.66
C VAL A 8 11.51 -9.23 -1.95
N VAL A 9 10.59 -8.25 -1.90
CA VAL A 9 10.23 -7.37 -3.03
C VAL A 9 9.82 -5.99 -2.54
N ASN A 10 9.88 -4.99 -3.42
CA ASN A 10 9.24 -3.70 -3.17
C ASN A 10 7.71 -3.82 -3.29
N ALA A 11 6.98 -2.98 -2.55
CA ALA A 11 5.54 -2.87 -2.73
C ALA A 11 5.21 -2.37 -4.16
N PRO A 12 4.29 -3.02 -4.88
CA PRO A 12 3.82 -2.55 -6.18
C PRO A 12 2.98 -1.29 -6.00
N ASP A 13 2.87 -0.48 -7.06
CA ASP A 13 2.00 0.69 -7.03
C ASP A 13 0.51 0.32 -7.05
N PHE A 14 -0.35 1.27 -6.67
CA PHE A 14 -1.79 1.08 -6.74
C PHE A 14 -2.30 1.12 -8.19
N PRO A 15 -3.38 0.40 -8.52
CA PRO A 15 -3.97 0.45 -9.86
C PRO A 15 -4.42 1.89 -10.21
N PRO A 16 -4.32 2.30 -11.48
CA PRO A 16 -4.65 3.67 -11.89
C PRO A 16 -6.16 3.96 -11.92
N ASP A 17 -7.00 2.93 -11.94
CA ASP A 17 -8.44 2.97 -12.23
C ASP A 17 -9.33 2.62 -11.02
N VAL A 18 -8.79 2.73 -9.80
CA VAL A 18 -9.57 2.54 -8.57
C VAL A 18 -10.06 3.86 -7.99
N GLU A 19 -11.30 3.84 -7.47
CA GLU A 19 -11.85 4.96 -6.72
C GLU A 19 -11.30 4.97 -5.30
N TRP A 20 -10.90 6.17 -4.83
CA TRP A 20 -10.37 6.38 -3.50
C TRP A 20 -11.39 7.07 -2.61
N LEU A 21 -11.47 6.64 -1.35
CA LEU A 21 -12.26 7.28 -0.30
C LEU A 21 -11.32 7.93 0.73
N ASN A 22 -11.83 8.93 1.46
CA ASN A 22 -11.12 9.63 2.55
C ASN A 22 -9.81 10.35 2.14
N THR A 23 -9.63 10.69 0.86
CA THR A 23 -8.48 11.46 0.37
C THR A 23 -8.92 12.40 -0.76
N PRO A 24 -8.32 13.60 -0.90
CA PRO A 24 -8.65 14.52 -1.99
C PRO A 24 -8.12 14.07 -3.37
N ARG A 25 -7.24 13.07 -3.43
CA ARG A 25 -6.64 12.55 -4.66
C ARG A 25 -6.19 11.09 -4.51
N PRO A 26 -6.07 10.33 -5.61
CA PRO A 26 -5.39 9.04 -5.60
C PRO A 26 -3.97 9.13 -5.03
N LEU A 27 -3.55 8.06 -4.34
CA LEU A 27 -2.22 7.92 -3.78
C LEU A 27 -1.37 6.99 -4.66
N ALA A 28 -0.08 7.30 -4.77
CA ALA A 28 0.93 6.38 -5.27
C ALA A 28 1.84 5.90 -4.12
N ILE A 29 2.49 4.75 -4.26
CA ILE A 29 3.47 4.27 -3.26
C ILE A 29 4.60 5.29 -3.03
N ALA A 30 4.95 6.07 -4.05
CA ALA A 30 5.94 7.14 -3.94
C ALA A 30 5.54 8.26 -2.96
N ASP A 31 4.24 8.59 -2.85
CA ASP A 31 3.72 9.60 -1.93
C ASP A 31 3.90 9.19 -0.45
N LEU A 32 4.06 7.88 -0.19
CA LEU A 32 4.05 7.29 1.14
C LEU A 32 5.45 6.98 1.69
N ARG A 33 6.50 7.29 0.92
CA ARG A 33 7.89 7.03 1.34
C ARG A 33 8.22 7.75 2.66
N GLY A 34 8.95 7.05 3.53
CA GLY A 34 9.32 7.56 4.86
C GLY A 34 8.27 7.34 5.95
N LYS A 35 7.16 6.65 5.63
CA LYS A 35 6.13 6.25 6.60
C LYS A 35 6.06 4.72 6.72
N LEU A 36 5.70 4.22 7.90
CA LEU A 36 5.28 2.83 8.06
C LEU A 36 3.84 2.72 7.55
N ILE A 37 3.61 1.86 6.56
CA ILE A 37 2.32 1.69 5.92
C ILE A 37 1.78 0.29 6.23
N LEU A 38 0.49 0.23 6.58
CA LEU A 38 -0.27 -1.01 6.74
C LEU A 38 -1.29 -1.09 5.61
N LEU A 39 -1.25 -2.19 4.85
CA LEU A 39 -2.29 -2.53 3.88
C LEU A 39 -3.23 -3.55 4.51
N GLU A 40 -4.50 -3.19 4.62
CA GLU A 40 -5.56 -4.03 5.16
C GLU A 40 -6.51 -4.43 4.02
N PHE A 41 -6.50 -5.71 3.64
CA PHE A 41 -7.40 -6.26 2.64
C PHE A 41 -8.68 -6.74 3.34
N TRP A 42 -9.79 -6.03 3.11
CA TRP A 42 -11.07 -6.30 3.77
C TRP A 42 -12.25 -6.11 2.81
N THR A 43 -13.43 -6.55 3.24
CA THR A 43 -14.71 -6.32 2.57
C THR A 43 -15.78 -6.05 3.62
N PHE A 44 -16.84 -5.32 3.25
CA PHE A 44 -17.93 -4.96 4.15
C PHE A 44 -18.99 -6.07 4.33
N CYS A 45 -18.96 -7.09 3.46
CA CYS A 45 -19.89 -8.23 3.46
C CYS A 45 -19.49 -9.32 4.47
#